data_AF-A0A4R1Y518-F1
#
_entry.id   AF-A0A4R1Y518-F1
#
_cell.length_a   1.000
_cell.length_b   1.000
_cell.length_c   1.000
_cell.angle_alpha   90.00
_cell.angle_beta   90.00
_cell.angle_gamma   90.00
#
_symmetry.space_group_name_H-M   'P 1'
#
loop_
_entity.id
_entity.type
_entity.pdbx_description
1 polymer ?
#
loop_
_entity_poly.entity_id
_entity_poly.type
_entity_poly.pdbx_seq_one_letter_code
_entity_poly.pdbx_strand_id
1 'polypeptide(L)'
;MRIKRTRPQVGLGAKAREENVGSVFAIAKARDNDAFGKRLILVDDVYTTGATVPAAAKVLRKAGAADIMVLTFARALSETI
;
A
#
# COMPACT_ATOMS: atom_id res chain seq x y z
N MET A 1 -8.93 2.37 2.92
CA MET A 1 -8.95 3.85 2.89
C MET A 1 -7.71 4.41 3.56
N ARG A 2 -7.24 5.56 3.09
CA ARG A 2 -6.14 6.30 3.71
C ARG A 2 -6.68 7.11 4.90
N ILE A 3 -6.09 6.93 6.09
CA ILE A 3 -6.57 7.53 7.35
C ILE A 3 -5.63 8.59 7.93
N LYS A 4 -4.41 8.74 7.39
CA LYS A 4 -3.44 9.76 7.81
C LYS A 4 -2.86 10.49 6.59
N ARG A 5 -2.73 11.82 6.68
CA ARG A 5 -1.87 12.59 5.78
C ARG A 5 -0.42 12.25 6.12
N THR A 6 0.35 11.79 5.13
CA THR A 6 1.80 11.68 5.28
C THR A 6 2.43 12.95 4.74
N ARG A 7 3.60 13.33 5.27
CA ARG A 7 4.42 14.36 4.64
C ARG A 7 4.75 13.96 3.19
N PRO A 8 4.99 14.92 2.27
CA PRO A 8 5.51 14.63 0.95
C PRO A 8 6.75 13.73 1.07
N GLN A 9 6.82 12.64 0.30
CA GLN A 9 7.90 11.65 0.38
C GLN A 9 9.20 12.10 -0.33
N VAL A 10 9.19 13.30 -0.91
CA VAL A 10 10.34 13.93 -1.56
C VAL A 10 11.40 14.21 -0.48
N GLY A 11 12.60 13.64 -0.65
CA GLY A 11 13.73 13.80 0.30
C GLY A 11 13.78 12.83 1.48
N LEU A 12 12.83 11.89 1.64
CA LEU A 12 12.90 10.88 2.71
C LEU A 12 13.65 9.62 2.25
N GLY A 13 14.57 9.11 3.08
CA GLY A 13 15.22 7.80 2.87
C GLY A 13 14.27 6.62 3.05
N ALA A 14 14.65 5.43 2.56
CA ALA A 14 13.79 4.23 2.49
C ALA A 14 13.12 3.86 3.83
N LYS A 15 13.88 3.87 4.93
CA LYS A 15 13.37 3.56 6.28
C LYS A 15 12.34 4.59 6.78
N ALA A 16 12.60 5.87 6.55
CA ALA A 16 11.68 6.95 6.91
C ALA A 16 10.40 6.94 6.05
N ARG A 17 10.46 6.41 4.82
CA ARG A 17 9.29 6.16 3.98
C ARG A 17 8.46 4.98 4.50
N GLU A 18 9.11 3.90 4.93
CA GLU A 18 8.44 2.71 5.48
C GLU A 18 7.66 3.05 6.77
N GLU A 19 8.29 3.79 7.68
CA GLU A 19 7.69 4.26 8.94
C GLU A 19 6.55 5.27 8.70
N ASN A 20 6.66 6.14 7.69
CA ASN A 20 5.59 7.09 7.35
C ASN A 20 4.33 6.42 6.80
N VAL A 21 4.43 5.23 6.19
CA VAL A 21 3.29 4.57 5.51
C VAL A 21 2.68 3.43 6.33
N GLY A 22 3.41 2.84 7.29
CA GLY A 22 2.98 1.68 8.08
C GLY A 22 1.66 1.80 8.85
N SER A 23 1.11 3.01 9.04
CA SER A 23 -0.17 3.26 9.72
C SER A 23 -1.17 4.10 8.91
N VAL A 24 -1.00 4.15 7.59
CA VAL A 24 -1.74 5.09 6.74
C VAL A 24 -3.02 4.49 6.18
N PHE A 25 -3.14 3.16 6.14
CA PHE A 25 -4.29 2.47 5.59
C PHE A 25 -5.10 1.74 6.67
N ALA A 26 -6.42 1.73 6.49
CA ALA A 26 -7.37 0.92 7.26
C ALA A 26 -8.55 0.49 6.36
N ILE A 27 -9.25 -0.58 6.73
CA ILE A 27 -10.54 -0.94 6.13
C ILE A 27 -11.64 -0.19 6.90
N ALA A 28 -12.62 0.34 6.17
CA ALA A 28 -13.78 0.96 6.80
C ALA A 28 -14.56 -0.12 7.58
N LYS A 29 -14.97 0.15 8.82
CA LYS A 29 -15.68 -0.84 9.67
C LYS A 29 -16.87 -1.50 8.97
N ALA A 30 -17.62 -0.75 8.17
CA ALA A 30 -18.75 -1.27 7.40
C ALA A 30 -18.37 -2.30 6.32
N ARG A 31 -17.07 -2.50 6.06
CA ARG A 31 -16.51 -3.33 4.99
C ARG A 31 -15.46 -4.32 5.51
N ASP A 32 -15.41 -4.57 6.81
CA ASP A 32 -14.34 -5.37 7.44
C ASP A 32 -14.27 -6.80 6.86
N ASN A 33 -15.43 -7.35 6.50
CA ASN A 33 -15.55 -8.67 5.89
C ASN A 33 -15.44 -8.67 4.35
N ASP A 34 -15.32 -7.51 3.70
CA ASP A 34 -15.32 -7.45 2.24
C ASP A 34 -14.10 -8.13 1.63
N ALA A 35 -12.99 -8.24 2.37
CA ALA A 35 -11.75 -8.84 1.92
C ALA A 35 -11.66 -10.35 2.19
N PHE A 36 -12.40 -10.88 3.18
CA PHE A 36 -12.20 -12.24 3.67
C PHE A 36 -12.41 -13.30 2.59
N GLY A 37 -11.42 -14.17 2.39
CA GLY A 37 -11.44 -15.26 1.41
C GLY A 37 -11.35 -14.79 -0.06
N LYS A 38 -11.26 -13.48 -0.33
CA LYS A 38 -11.25 -12.95 -1.69
C LYS A 38 -9.85 -12.80 -2.26
N ARG A 39 -9.76 -12.90 -3.59
CA ARG A 39 -8.58 -12.49 -4.36
C ARG A 39 -8.79 -11.05 -4.79
N LEU A 40 -7.85 -10.18 -4.45
CA LEU A 40 -7.98 -8.73 -4.63
C LEU A 40 -6.92 -8.21 -5.59
N ILE A 41 -7.28 -7.20 -6.38
CA ILE A 41 -6.34 -6.44 -7.20
C ILE A 41 -6.24 -5.03 -6.60
N LEU A 42 -5.04 -4.64 -6.17
CA LEU A 42 -4.70 -3.27 -5.84
C LEU A 42 -4.30 -2.54 -7.12
N VAL A 43 -4.99 -1.44 -7.42
CA VAL A 43 -4.69 -0.60 -8.58
C VAL A 43 -4.02 0.68 -8.08
N ASP A 44 -2.86 1.00 -8.65
CA ASP A 44 -2.11 2.22 -8.36
C ASP A 44 -1.62 2.86 -9.67
N ASP A 45 -1.43 4.17 -9.72
CA ASP A 45 -0.95 4.83 -10.94
C ASP A 45 0.53 4.55 -11.20
N VAL A 46 1.38 4.79 -10.21
CA VAL A 46 2.84 4.64 -10.32
C VAL A 46 3.42 3.91 -9.11
N TYR A 47 3.99 2.75 -9.35
CA TYR A 47 4.78 2.02 -8.36
C TYR A 47 6.19 2.60 -8.26
N THR A 48 6.48 3.29 -7.16
CA THR A 48 7.80 3.88 -6.90
C THR A 48 8.65 2.98 -5.99
N THR A 49 9.04 3.45 -4.79
CA THR A 49 9.87 2.68 -3.84
C THR A 49 9.12 1.55 -3.15
N GLY A 50 7.84 1.33 -3.51
CA GLY A 50 7.05 0.26 -2.97
C GLY A 50 6.66 0.41 -1.50
N ALA A 51 6.55 1.63 -0.93
CA ALA A 51 6.09 1.79 0.46
C ALA A 51 4.55 1.73 0.58
N THR A 52 3.83 2.20 -0.45
CA THR A 52 2.36 2.26 -0.47
C THR A 52 1.71 0.88 -0.52
N VAL A 53 2.18 0.04 -1.44
CA VAL A 53 1.61 -1.27 -1.74
C VAL A 53 1.71 -2.25 -0.57
N PRO A 54 2.86 -2.47 0.09
CA PRO A 54 2.97 -3.35 1.25
C PRO A 54 2.09 -2.89 2.41
N ALA A 55 1.95 -1.59 2.64
CA ALA A 55 1.10 -1.08 3.71
C ALA A 55 -0.39 -1.34 3.43
N ALA A 56 -0.87 -1.12 2.21
CA ALA A 56 -2.24 -1.44 1.83
C ALA A 56 -2.49 -2.96 1.86
N ALA A 57 -1.57 -3.75 1.29
CA ALA A 57 -1.64 -5.20 1.29
C ALA A 57 -1.63 -5.79 2.71
N LYS A 58 -0.85 -5.22 3.63
CA LYS A 58 -0.81 -5.65 5.05
C LYS A 58 -2.17 -5.56 5.71
N VAL A 59 -2.93 -4.49 5.46
CA VAL A 59 -4.28 -4.32 6.01
C VAL A 59 -5.25 -5.33 5.41
N LEU A 60 -5.20 -5.55 4.10
CA LEU A 60 -6.07 -6.51 3.41
C LEU A 60 -5.77 -7.97 3.82
N ARG A 61 -4.49 -8.32 3.99
CA ARG A 61 -4.09 -9.64 4.51
C ARG A 61 -4.59 -9.87 5.93
N LYS A 62 -4.53 -8.85 6.79
CA LYS A 62 -5.10 -8.92 8.14
C LYS A 62 -6.61 -9.13 8.14
N ALA A 63 -7.31 -8.63 7.12
CA ALA A 63 -8.74 -8.86 6.93
C ALA A 63 -9.05 -10.18 6.20
N GLY A 64 -8.06 -11.06 6.02
CA GLY A 64 -8.27 -12.41 5.51
C GLY A 64 -8.35 -12.53 4.00
N ALA A 65 -7.80 -11.58 3.22
CA ALA A 65 -7.67 -11.74 1.78
C ALA A 65 -6.90 -13.02 1.43
N ALA A 66 -7.45 -13.82 0.52
CA ALA A 66 -6.85 -15.08 0.07
C ALA A 66 -5.64 -14.83 -0.85
N ASP A 67 -5.73 -13.80 -1.68
CA ASP A 67 -4.62 -13.38 -2.55
C ASP A 67 -4.69 -11.88 -2.85
N ILE A 68 -3.54 -11.26 -3.14
CA ILE A 68 -3.43 -9.84 -3.46
C ILE A 68 -2.45 -9.67 -4.62
N MET A 69 -2.97 -9.23 -5.75
CA MET A 69 -2.20 -8.78 -6.91
C MET A 69 -2.12 -7.26 -6.96
N VAL A 70 -1.10 -6.73 -7.61
CA VAL A 70 -0.88 -5.30 -7.78
C VAL A 70 -0.81 -5.00 -9.27
N LEU A 71 -1.66 -4.09 -9.73
CA LEU A 71 -1.67 -3.58 -11.09
C LEU A 71 -1.30 -2.10 -11.05
N THR A 72 -0.28 -1.71 -11.81
CA THR A 72 0.15 -0.32 -11.91
C THR A 72 0.43 0.07 -13.34
N PHE A 73 0.23 1.33 -13.68
CA PHE A 73 0.48 1.82 -15.03
C PHE A 73 1.99 2.00 -15.30
N ALA A 74 2.74 2.49 -14.31
CA ALA A 74 4.18 2.71 -14.44
C ALA A 74 4.95 2.24 -13.21
N ARG A 75 6.21 1.86 -13.41
CA ARG A 75 7.15 1.57 -12.33
C ARG A 75 8.34 2.52 -12.41
N ALA A 76 8.57 3.31 -11.35
CA ALA A 76 9.79 4.09 -11.25
C ALA A 76 10.94 3.19 -10.83
N LEU A 77 11.99 3.15 -11.64
CA LEU A 77 13.25 2.50 -11.31
C LEU A 77 14.17 3.55 -10.69
N SER A 78 14.75 3.27 -9.53
CA SER A 78 15.89 4.06 -9.05
C SER A 78 17.14 3.42 -9.63
N GLU A 79 17.78 4.09 -10.59
CA GLU A 79 19.09 3.68 -11.06
C GLU A 79 20.12 3.85 -9.94
N THR A 80 20.91 2.80 -9.71
CA THR A 80 22.29 2.95 -9.22
C THR A 80 23.12 3.23 -10.46
N ILE A 81 23.61 4.47 -10.60
CA ILE A 81 24.85 4.74 -11.34
C ILE A 81 25.99 4.67 -10.34
#